data_AF-A0A1T1BEK5-F1
#
_entry.id   AF-A0A1T1BEK5-F1
#
_cell.length_a   1.000
_cell.length_b   1.000
_cell.length_c   1.000
_cell.angle_alpha   90.00
_cell.angle_beta   90.00
_cell.angle_gamma   90.00
#
_symmetry.space_group_name_H-M   'P 1'
#
loop_
_entity.id
_entity.type
_entity.pdbx_description
1 polymer ?
#
loop_
_entity_poly.entity_id
_entity_poly.type
_entity_poly.pdbx_seq_one_letter_code
_entity_poly.pdbx_strand_id
1 'polypeptide(L)' 'MDLESWTPVDNARRLATLIAVGAAMFSLMALWLGAAWHPLLALLAAALTGVLVWAASFRLLRSLLRR' A
#
# COMPACT_ATOMS: atom_id res chain seq x y z
N MET A 1 -4.84 -26.45 -1.09
CA MET A 1 -4.22 -25.41 -0.24
C MET A 1 -5.34 -24.92 0.65
N ASP A 2 -5.26 -25.17 1.95
CA ASP A 2 -6.32 -24.79 2.89
C ASP A 2 -6.33 -23.26 3.04
N LEU A 3 -7.28 -22.60 2.38
CA LEU A 3 -7.40 -21.14 2.37
C LEU A 3 -7.85 -20.59 3.74
N GLU A 4 -8.31 -21.46 4.65
CA GLU A 4 -8.70 -21.08 6.01
C GLU A 4 -7.53 -21.04 7.01
N SER A 5 -6.35 -21.53 6.62
CA SER A 5 -5.17 -21.59 7.50
C SER A 5 -4.39 -20.27 7.66
N TRP A 6 -4.86 -19.18 7.05
CA TRP A 6 -4.09 -17.92 7.03
C TRP A 6 -4.01 -17.27 8.40
N THR A 7 -2.79 -17.02 8.86
CA THR A 7 -2.58 -16.35 10.14
C THR A 7 -3.05 -14.89 10.04
N PRO A 8 -3.49 -14.28 11.16
CA PRO A 8 -3.92 -12.87 11.16
C PRO A 8 -2.84 -11.91 10.64
N VAL A 9 -1.56 -12.26 10.79
CA VAL A 9 -0.42 -11.49 10.28
C VAL A 9 -0.33 -11.57 8.75
N ASP A 10 -0.62 -12.72 8.15
CA ASP A 10 -0.64 -12.88 6.69
C ASP A 10 -1.77 -12.07 6.07
N ASN A 11 -2.94 -12.07 6.70
CA ASN A 11 -4.07 -11.24 6.30
C ASN A 11 -3.74 -9.74 6.40
N ALA A 12 -3.14 -9.30 7.52
CA ALA A 12 -2.70 -7.92 7.68
C ALA A 12 -1.71 -7.50 6.60
N ARG A 13 -0.75 -8.37 6.25
CA ARG A 13 0.25 -8.10 5.22
C ARG A 13 -0.40 -7.96 3.85
N ARG A 14 -1.26 -8.89 3.46
CA ARG A 14 -1.94 -8.90 2.16
C ARG A 14 -2.83 -7.66 1.98
N LEU A 15 -3.64 -7.34 3.00
CA LEU A 15 -4.49 -6.15 2.99
C LEU A 15 -3.65 -4.86 2.94
N ALA A 16 -2.57 -4.76 3.71
CA ALA A 16 -1.65 -3.63 3.65
C ALA A 16 -1.04 -3.46 2.24
N THR A 17 -0.67 -4.57 1.58
CA THR A 17 -0.16 -4.54 0.20
C THR A 17 -1.22 -4.03 -0.78
N LEU A 18 -2.47 -4.48 -0.67
CA LEU A 18 -3.56 -4.00 -1.54
C LEU A 18 -3.80 -2.49 -1.35
N ILE A 19 -3.85 -2.02 -0.11
CA ILE A 19 -4.02 -0.60 0.22
C ILE A 19 -2.85 0.23 -0.33
N ALA A 20 -1.62 -0.24 -0.12
CA ALA A 20 -0.41 0.44 -0.57
C ALA A 20 -0.31 0.54 -2.10
N VAL A 21 -0.62 -0.53 -2.82
CA VAL A 21 -0.61 -0.54 -4.30
C VAL A 21 -1.66 0.43 -4.84
N GLY A 22 -2.88 0.41 -4.28
CA GLY A 22 -3.92 1.37 -4.64
C GLY A 22 -3.45 2.81 -4.42
N ALA A 23 -2.93 3.12 -3.23
CA ALA A 23 -2.43 4.45 -2.90
C ALA A 23 -1.27 4.90 -3.81
N ALA A 24 -0.34 4.00 -4.14
CA ALA A 24 0.76 4.30 -5.05
C ALA A 24 0.26 4.62 -6.47
N MET A 25 -0.67 3.82 -7.01
CA MET A 25 -1.22 4.07 -8.35
C MET A 25 -2.01 5.38 -8.42
N PHE A 26 -2.85 5.67 -7.42
CA PHE A 26 -3.54 6.96 -7.33
C PHE A 26 -2.54 8.13 -7.22
N SER A 27 -1.49 7.98 -6.42
CA SER A 27 -0.44 9.00 -6.28
C SER A 27 0.28 9.23 -7.61
N LEU A 28 0.62 8.16 -8.34
CA LEU A 28 1.26 8.27 -9.65
C LEU A 28 0.37 9.02 -10.64
N MET A 29 -0.90 8.64 -10.76
CA MET A 29 -1.86 9.29 -11.65
C MET A 29 -2.05 10.76 -11.26
N ALA A 30 -2.20 11.05 -9.97
CA ALA A 30 -2.39 12.41 -9.47
C ALA A 30 -1.16 13.29 -9.74
N LEU A 31 0.06 12.78 -9.51
CA LEU A 31 1.28 13.55 -9.72
C LEU A 31 1.60 13.72 -11.20
N TRP A 32 1.51 12.65 -11.99
CA TRP A 32 1.84 12.71 -13.40
C TRP A 32 0.78 13.43 -14.23
N LEU A 33 -0.49 13.02 -14.11
CA LEU A 33 -1.57 13.56 -14.95
C LEU A 33 -2.24 14.77 -14.32
N GLY A 34 -2.38 14.81 -12.99
CA GLY A 34 -3.04 15.91 -12.29
C GLY A 34 -2.12 17.11 -12.05
N ALA A 35 -0.92 16.86 -11.52
CA ALA A 35 0.05 17.92 -11.18
C ALA A 35 1.13 18.14 -12.26
N ALA A 36 1.06 17.42 -13.38
CA ALA A 36 1.99 17.52 -14.50
C ALA A 36 3.47 17.33 -14.11
N TRP A 37 3.75 16.54 -13.07
CA TRP A 37 5.13 16.21 -12.69
C TRP A 37 5.81 15.37 -13.78
N HIS A 38 7.14 15.48 -13.83
CA HIS A 38 7.95 14.61 -14.68
C HIS A 38 7.66 13.13 -14.34
N PRO A 39 7.42 12.24 -15.33
CA PRO A 39 6.95 10.88 -15.07
C PRO A 39 7.84 10.08 -14.11
N LEU A 40 9.17 10.20 -14.24
CA LEU A 40 10.12 9.53 -13.35
C LEU A 40 10.04 10.04 -11.90
N LEU A 41 9.81 11.35 -11.70
CA LEU A 41 9.68 11.91 -10.35
C LEU A 41 8.33 11.51 -9.73
N ALA A 42 7.26 11.52 -10.52
CA ALA A 42 5.96 11.02 -10.10
C ALA A 42 6.02 9.54 -9.69
N LEU A 43 6.75 8.71 -10.45
CA LEU A 43 6.97 7.30 -10.14
C LEU A 43 7.73 7.11 -8.82
N LEU A 44 8.85 7.82 -8.62
CA LEU A 44 9.63 7.74 -7.39
C LEU A 44 8.81 8.18 -6.17
N ALA A 45 8.07 9.28 -6.29
CA ALA A 45 7.19 9.77 -5.24
C ALA A 45 6.05 8.78 -4.94
N ALA A 46 5.42 8.21 -5.97
CA ALA A 46 4.38 7.19 -5.82
C ALA A 46 4.89 5.92 -5.15
N ALA A 47 6.10 5.46 -5.49
CA ALA A 47 6.74 4.32 -4.85
C ALA A 47 7.00 4.59 -3.36
N LEU A 48 7.51 5.78 -3.02
CA LEU A 48 7.71 6.19 -1.64
C LEU A 48 6.38 6.24 -0.87
N THR A 49 5.33 6.82 -1.46
CA THR A 49 3.98 6.83 -0.87
C THR A 49 3.49 5.41 -0.61
N GLY A 50 3.67 4.48 -1.56
CA GLY A 50 3.32 3.08 -1.38
C GLY A 50 4.02 2.43 -0.18
N VAL A 51 5.33 2.65 -0.03
CA VAL A 51 6.10 2.13 1.12
C VAL A 51 5.60 2.69 2.45
N LEU A 52 5.34 4.00 2.51
CA LEU A 52 4.86 4.66 3.73
C LEU A 52 3.45 4.19 4.11
N VAL A 53 2.55 4.12 3.13
CA VAL A 53 1.17 3.63 3.33
C VAL A 53 1.18 2.15 3.72
N TRP A 54 2.03 1.33 3.11
CA TRP A 54 2.20 -0.07 3.51
C TRP A 54 2.64 -0.19 4.97
N ALA A 55 3.67 0.54 5.37
CA ALA A 55 4.18 0.48 6.74
C ALA A 55 3.14 0.92 7.76
N ALA A 56 2.39 2.00 7.48
CA ALA A 56 1.33 2.50 8.34
C ALA A 56 0.15 1.52 8.42
N SER A 57 -0.37 1.08 7.27
CA SER A 57 -1.50 0.16 7.18
C SER A 57 -1.17 -1.21 7.78
N PHE A 58 0.03 -1.75 7.55
CA PHE A 58 0.45 -3.01 8.15
C PHE A 58 0.52 -2.92 9.67
N ARG A 59 1.08 -1.85 10.23
CA ARG A 59 1.11 -1.64 11.69
C ARG A 59 -0.30 -1.54 12.26
N LEU A 60 -1.17 -0.78 11.62
CA LEU A 60 -2.57 -0.63 12.02
C LEU A 60 -3.33 -1.97 11.95
N LEU A 61 -3.35 -2.62 10.79
CA LEU A 61 -4.03 -3.89 10.57
C LEU A 61 -3.50 -5.00 11.48
N ARG A 62 -2.19 -5.05 11.70
CA ARG A 62 -1.59 -6.00 12.64
C ARG A 62 -2.08 -5.75 14.07
N SER A 63 -2.31 -4.51 14.48
CA SER A 63 -2.85 -4.21 15.81
C SER A 63 -4.34 -4.59 15.93
N LEU A 64 -5.12 -4.42 14.86
CA LEU A 64 -6.55 -4.70 14.83
C LEU A 64 -6.84 -6.20 14.74
N LEU A 65 -6.10 -6.94 13.89
CA LEU A 65 -6.28 -8.38 13.66
C LEU A 65 -5.59 -9.27 14.72
N ARG A 66 -4.84 -8.67 15.66
CA ARG A 66 -4.27 -9.36 16.83
C ARG A 66 -5.23 -9.48 18.00
N ARG A 67 -6.31 -8.69 17.99
CA ARG A 67 -7.43 -8.82 18.93
C ARG A 67 -8.45 -9.78 18.34
#